data_AF-A0A533QCI1-F1
#
_entry.id   AF-A0A533QCI1-F1
#
_cell.length_a   1.000
_cell.length_b   1.000
_cell.length_c   1.000
_cell.angle_alpha   90.00
_cell.angle_beta   90.00
_cell.angle_gamma   90.00
#
_symmetry.space_group_name_H-M   'P 1'
#
loop_
_entity.id
_entity.type
_entity.pdbx_description
1 polymer ?
#
loop_
_entity_poly.entity_id
_entity_poly.type
_entity_poly.pdbx_seq_one_letter_code
_entity_poly.pdbx_strand_id
1 'polypeptide(L)'
;MKFHPYWIIVALIIFLPSEDFILKWLPVSDKVYSYSRILSELSVYSLLILVLLNRIFQGLPLRRTPIDIPLLLFIFLGIVSIVVNKAPLFGGLLGIRTLLRYIAVYYLIVNSNLSPNHIRRLILLVIVIAIGESLLACIQHFYGISNFWLPRTTDLEIAGYSKVFTVLSGALEKGASIGTFCHSVNMALYLLIAIISLLSYMYNSHELSKIKKTFQYIGLCIIFIGILFTYSRGIFLATLFMVPIILILLQKKRTLLKFTIISFILISFIINIFLFTNQGIGTKYKRLNKEYTNPLDNLRLMLSSEYVEKTKGSRQWILKEVGSTIIGSLTLIGFSPDELTAREKILKASGGTLRKIITSKAFEDVYWIALLAYFGIIGETLFIWILYKLYTCSNFVLRRAQNYIFTSIAVSFSTLIILTIPLTFLVRTFEFRPFCFLFWLMAGLVMNEYLRLRVQNKPLDLKIS
;
A
#
# COMPACT_ATOMS: atom_id res chain seq x y z
N MET A 1 27.64 -19.87 -12.64
CA MET A 1 26.52 -19.09 -13.21
C MET A 1 26.29 -17.83 -12.39
N LYS A 2 26.14 -16.64 -13.00
CA LYS A 2 25.78 -15.41 -12.27
C LYS A 2 24.28 -15.49 -11.93
N PHE A 3 23.95 -15.73 -10.66
CA PHE A 3 22.57 -15.72 -10.19
C PHE A 3 21.98 -14.31 -10.32
N HIS A 4 20.88 -14.18 -11.08
CA HIS A 4 20.21 -12.91 -11.30
C HIS A 4 18.81 -12.94 -10.66
N PRO A 5 18.63 -12.30 -9.48
CA PRO A 5 17.34 -12.29 -8.78
C PRO A 5 16.22 -11.58 -9.57
N TYR A 6 16.58 -10.83 -10.62
CA TYR A 6 15.68 -10.10 -11.49
C TYR A 6 14.48 -10.92 -11.99
N TRP A 7 14.70 -12.13 -12.50
CA TRP A 7 13.62 -12.93 -13.08
C TRP A 7 12.61 -13.41 -12.05
N ILE A 8 13.07 -13.67 -10.83
CA ILE A 8 12.18 -14.10 -9.76
C ILE A 8 11.39 -12.90 -9.22
N ILE A 9 12.00 -11.71 -9.18
CA ILE A 9 11.26 -10.47 -8.90
C ILE A 9 10.19 -10.22 -9.96
N VAL A 10 10.50 -10.43 -11.24
CA VAL A 10 9.52 -10.36 -12.35
C VAL A 10 8.38 -11.35 -12.12
N ALA A 11 8.69 -12.60 -11.81
CA ALA A 11 7.67 -13.61 -11.51
C ALA A 11 6.78 -13.21 -10.32
N LEU A 12 7.35 -12.63 -9.27
CA LEU A 12 6.60 -12.16 -8.11
C LEU A 12 5.71 -10.96 -8.39
N ILE A 13 6.16 -10.01 -9.23
CA ILE A 13 5.32 -8.87 -9.68
C ILE A 13 4.09 -9.38 -10.44
N ILE A 14 4.22 -10.45 -11.21
CA ILE A 14 3.10 -11.05 -11.97
C ILE A 14 2.22 -11.89 -11.04
N PHE A 15 2.82 -12.71 -10.19
CA PHE A 15 2.12 -13.69 -9.37
C PHE A 15 1.33 -13.05 -8.22
N LEU A 16 1.93 -12.11 -7.48
CA LEU A 16 1.30 -11.57 -6.26
C LEU A 16 -0.06 -10.88 -6.47
N PRO A 17 -0.25 -10.06 -7.53
CA PRO A 17 -1.58 -9.51 -7.87
C PRO A 17 -2.66 -10.57 -8.04
N SER A 18 -2.30 -11.69 -8.66
CA SER A 18 -3.22 -12.78 -9.01
C SER A 18 -3.10 -13.99 -8.10
N GLU A 19 -2.39 -13.90 -6.96
CA GLU A 19 -2.04 -15.03 -6.09
C GLU A 19 -3.31 -15.76 -5.63
N ASP A 20 -4.27 -15.02 -5.07
CA ASP A 20 -5.51 -15.61 -4.54
C ASP A 20 -6.39 -16.19 -5.66
N PHE A 21 -6.39 -15.57 -6.84
CA PHE A 21 -7.11 -16.06 -8.01
C PHE A 21 -6.49 -17.36 -8.56
N ILE A 22 -5.17 -17.41 -8.73
CA ILE A 22 -4.46 -18.60 -9.23
C ILE A 22 -4.59 -19.76 -8.25
N LEU A 23 -4.33 -19.50 -6.96
CA LEU A 23 -4.32 -20.55 -5.93
C LEU A 23 -5.70 -21.17 -5.71
N LYS A 24 -6.79 -20.44 -5.99
CA LYS A 24 -8.16 -20.99 -5.91
C LYS A 24 -8.35 -22.20 -6.82
N TRP A 25 -7.74 -22.21 -8.00
CA TRP A 25 -7.92 -23.27 -9.00
C TRP A 25 -7.08 -24.52 -8.72
N LEU A 26 -6.22 -24.49 -7.70
CA LEU A 26 -5.45 -25.67 -7.31
C LEU A 26 -6.37 -26.70 -6.63
N PRO A 27 -6.42 -27.96 -7.12
CA PRO A 27 -7.22 -29.03 -6.54
C PRO A 27 -6.54 -29.61 -5.27
N VAL A 28 -6.27 -28.74 -4.30
CA VAL A 28 -5.57 -29.05 -3.07
C VAL A 28 -6.47 -28.83 -1.86
N SER A 29 -6.12 -29.43 -0.71
CA SER A 29 -6.83 -29.19 0.54
C SER A 29 -6.65 -27.74 1.03
N ASP A 30 -7.57 -27.25 1.86
CA ASP A 30 -7.51 -25.87 2.40
C ASP A 30 -6.22 -25.60 3.18
N LYS A 31 -5.67 -26.64 3.84
CA LYS A 31 -4.37 -26.57 4.54
C LYS A 31 -3.25 -26.27 3.54
N VAL A 32 -3.19 -27.01 2.45
CA VAL A 32 -2.19 -26.81 1.39
C VAL A 32 -2.38 -25.46 0.72
N TYR A 33 -3.62 -25.05 0.42
CA TYR A 33 -3.93 -23.70 -0.09
C TYR A 33 -3.37 -22.61 0.82
N SER A 34 -3.58 -22.73 2.13
CA SER A 34 -3.11 -21.76 3.12
C SER A 34 -1.58 -21.71 3.21
N TYR A 35 -0.89 -22.86 3.12
CA TYR A 35 0.57 -22.91 3.07
C TYR A 35 1.13 -22.38 1.76
N SER A 36 0.47 -22.62 0.62
CA SER A 36 0.88 -22.08 -0.69
C SER A 36 0.88 -20.54 -0.69
N ARG A 37 -0.01 -19.90 0.07
CA ARG A 37 -0.01 -18.44 0.26
C ARG A 37 1.20 -17.91 1.03
N ILE A 38 1.96 -18.77 1.70
CA ILE A 38 3.21 -18.42 2.39
C ILE A 38 4.41 -18.60 1.45
N LEU A 39 4.24 -19.38 0.36
CA LEU A 39 5.30 -19.67 -0.61
C LEU A 39 5.86 -18.40 -1.25
N SER A 40 5.02 -17.41 -1.54
CA SER A 40 5.48 -16.13 -2.09
C SER A 40 6.42 -15.40 -1.14
N GLU A 41 6.13 -15.38 0.17
CA GLU A 41 7.01 -14.83 1.19
C GLU A 41 8.30 -15.65 1.35
N LEU A 42 8.19 -16.99 1.42
CA LEU A 42 9.34 -17.88 1.50
C LEU A 42 10.27 -17.73 0.30
N SER A 43 9.73 -17.54 -0.91
CA SER A 43 10.54 -17.32 -2.10
C SER A 43 11.37 -16.04 -1.98
N VAL A 44 10.80 -14.96 -1.44
CA VAL A 44 11.52 -13.69 -1.20
C VAL A 44 12.61 -13.89 -0.15
N TYR A 45 12.34 -14.59 0.95
CA TYR A 45 13.34 -14.85 1.99
C TYR A 45 14.49 -15.72 1.47
N SER A 46 14.18 -16.80 0.75
CA SER A 46 15.17 -17.68 0.12
C SER A 46 16.05 -16.90 -0.85
N LEU A 47 15.46 -16.03 -1.68
CA LEU A 47 16.22 -15.15 -2.58
C LEU A 47 17.15 -14.21 -1.84
N LEU A 48 16.65 -13.59 -0.77
CA LEU A 48 17.45 -12.69 0.05
C LEU A 48 18.65 -13.44 0.62
N ILE A 49 18.45 -14.62 1.22
CA ILE A 49 19.51 -15.45 1.76
C ILE A 49 20.55 -15.78 0.68
N LEU A 50 20.12 -16.22 -0.50
CA LEU A 50 21.02 -16.52 -1.62
C LEU A 50 21.84 -15.29 -2.05
N VAL A 51 21.22 -14.12 -2.13
CA VAL A 51 21.92 -12.86 -2.48
C VAL A 51 22.92 -12.46 -1.40
N LEU A 52 22.56 -12.58 -0.13
CA LEU A 52 23.47 -12.28 0.99
C LEU A 52 24.65 -13.26 1.02
N LEU A 53 24.40 -14.56 0.92
CA LEU A 53 25.45 -15.59 0.87
C LEU A 53 26.39 -15.37 -0.32
N ASN A 54 25.85 -15.10 -1.51
CA ASN A 54 26.68 -14.83 -2.68
C ASN A 54 27.56 -13.58 -2.49
N ARG A 55 27.10 -12.54 -1.79
CA ARG A 55 27.95 -11.38 -1.47
C ARG A 55 29.07 -11.74 -0.48
N ILE A 56 28.74 -12.51 0.55
CA ILE A 56 29.71 -12.97 1.55
C ILE A 56 30.80 -13.82 0.88
N PHE A 57 30.42 -14.79 0.04
CA PHE A 57 31.38 -15.61 -0.72
C PHE A 57 32.23 -14.82 -1.71
N GLN A 58 31.74 -13.68 -2.20
CA GLN A 58 32.51 -12.76 -3.03
C GLN A 58 33.38 -11.77 -2.22
N GLY A 59 33.39 -11.85 -0.88
CA GLY A 59 34.09 -10.90 -0.02
C GLY A 59 33.51 -9.48 -0.07
N LEU A 60 32.29 -9.31 -0.58
CA LEU A 60 31.64 -8.01 -0.70
C LEU A 60 30.88 -7.68 0.60
N PRO A 61 31.11 -6.51 1.21
CA PRO A 61 30.36 -6.12 2.40
C PRO A 61 28.86 -5.97 2.08
N LEU A 62 28.02 -6.27 3.08
CA LEU A 62 26.59 -5.99 3.02
C LEU A 62 26.37 -4.47 2.99
N ARG A 63 25.46 -4.03 2.12
CA ARG A 63 25.17 -2.60 1.99
C ARG A 63 24.32 -2.13 3.16
N ARG A 64 24.92 -1.30 4.02
CA ARG A 64 24.22 -0.63 5.12
C ARG A 64 23.27 0.43 4.58
N THR A 65 22.10 0.55 5.18
CA THR A 65 21.07 1.50 4.81
C THR A 65 20.71 2.42 5.98
N PRO A 66 20.20 3.64 5.70
CA PRO A 66 19.74 4.54 6.77
C PRO A 66 18.56 4.02 7.59
N ILE A 67 17.87 2.95 7.15
CA ILE A 67 16.73 2.39 7.88
C ILE A 67 17.11 1.20 8.76
N ASP A 68 18.34 0.68 8.69
CA ASP A 68 18.75 -0.53 9.42
C ASP A 68 18.55 -0.35 10.94
N ILE A 69 19.02 0.77 11.49
CA ILE A 69 18.90 1.08 12.92
C ILE A 69 17.44 1.25 13.37
N PRO A 70 16.62 2.13 12.78
CA PRO A 70 15.23 2.29 13.23
C PRO A 70 14.40 1.02 13.03
N LEU A 71 14.70 0.21 12.01
CA LEU A 71 14.06 -1.08 11.82
C LEU A 71 14.41 -2.08 12.94
N LEU A 72 15.69 -2.20 13.30
CA LEU A 72 16.13 -3.09 14.38
C LEU A 72 15.51 -2.66 15.71
N LEU A 73 15.46 -1.36 16.00
CA LEU A 73 14.79 -0.83 17.19
C LEU A 73 13.29 -1.14 17.18
N PHE A 74 12.63 -1.03 16.02
CA PHE A 74 11.20 -1.35 15.88
C PHE A 74 10.92 -2.84 16.15
N ILE A 75 11.74 -3.74 15.58
CA ILE A 75 11.63 -5.19 15.82
C ILE A 75 11.89 -5.50 17.29
N PHE A 76 12.96 -4.93 17.86
CA PHE A 76 13.30 -5.10 19.27
C PHE A 76 12.16 -4.67 20.18
N LEU A 77 11.58 -3.49 19.92
CA LEU A 77 10.42 -3.00 20.67
C LEU A 77 9.22 -3.94 20.55
N GLY A 78 8.95 -4.48 19.37
CA GLY A 78 7.91 -5.49 19.17
C GLY A 78 8.13 -6.73 20.05
N ILE A 79 9.36 -7.23 20.12
CA ILE A 79 9.72 -8.37 20.98
C ILE A 79 9.57 -8.02 22.46
N VAL A 80 10.05 -6.84 22.89
CA VAL A 80 9.86 -6.36 24.27
C VAL A 80 8.38 -6.25 24.61
N SER A 81 7.56 -5.73 23.69
CA SER A 81 6.12 -5.62 23.86
C SER A 81 5.46 -6.99 24.04
N ILE A 82 5.87 -8.02 23.29
CA ILE A 82 5.40 -9.41 23.48
C ILE A 82 5.69 -9.90 24.89
N VAL A 83 6.94 -9.72 25.36
CA VAL A 83 7.39 -10.21 26.68
C VAL A 83 6.70 -9.47 27.83
N VAL A 84 6.72 -8.13 27.81
CA VAL A 84 6.09 -7.30 28.86
C VAL A 84 4.60 -7.56 28.94
N ASN A 85 3.96 -7.78 27.79
CA ASN A 85 2.53 -8.01 27.75
C ASN A 85 2.11 -9.47 27.99
N LYS A 86 3.05 -10.40 28.16
CA LYS A 86 2.80 -11.85 28.29
C LYS A 86 1.96 -12.41 27.12
N ALA A 87 2.19 -11.88 25.93
CA ALA A 87 1.50 -12.34 24.73
C ALA A 87 2.08 -13.68 24.23
N PRO A 88 1.30 -14.54 23.57
CA PRO A 88 1.82 -15.72 22.89
C PRO A 88 2.91 -15.33 21.88
N LEU A 89 4.10 -15.93 22.01
CA LEU A 89 5.25 -15.60 21.15
C LEU A 89 4.92 -15.76 19.66
N PHE A 90 4.21 -16.84 19.30
CA PHE A 90 3.83 -17.10 17.91
C PHE A 90 2.88 -16.03 17.35
N GLY A 91 1.84 -15.64 18.10
CA GLY A 91 0.91 -14.58 17.72
C GLY A 91 1.60 -13.23 17.54
N GLY A 92 2.48 -12.88 18.48
CA GLY A 92 3.27 -11.65 18.40
C GLY A 92 4.23 -11.61 17.22
N LEU A 93 4.94 -12.71 16.95
CA LEU A 93 5.83 -12.81 15.78
C LEU A 93 5.05 -12.76 14.45
N LEU A 94 3.85 -13.33 14.39
CA LEU A 94 2.97 -13.19 13.22
C LEU A 94 2.51 -11.74 13.00
N GLY A 95 2.23 -11.00 14.07
CA GLY A 95 1.93 -9.57 14.00
C GLY A 95 3.09 -8.75 13.43
N ILE A 96 4.30 -8.94 13.96
CA ILE A 96 5.53 -8.32 13.46
C ILE A 96 5.78 -8.70 11.99
N ARG A 97 5.64 -9.99 11.66
CA ARG A 97 5.79 -10.50 10.29
C ARG A 97 4.81 -9.83 9.33
N THR A 98 3.55 -9.63 9.72
CA THR A 98 2.54 -9.07 8.82
C THR A 98 2.93 -7.67 8.31
N LEU A 99 3.53 -6.85 9.17
CA LEU A 99 4.04 -5.53 8.81
C LEU A 99 5.35 -5.59 8.02
N LEU A 100 6.26 -6.51 8.39
CA LEU A 100 7.63 -6.54 7.89
C LEU A 100 7.89 -7.53 6.75
N ARG A 101 6.96 -8.42 6.39
CA ARG A 101 7.21 -9.55 5.48
C ARG A 101 7.88 -9.20 4.16
N TYR A 102 7.57 -8.04 3.58
CA TYR A 102 8.14 -7.62 2.30
C TYR A 102 9.32 -6.65 2.44
N ILE A 103 9.77 -6.33 3.66
CA ILE A 103 11.04 -5.63 3.85
C ILE A 103 12.23 -6.44 3.34
N ALA A 104 12.08 -7.76 3.26
CA ALA A 104 13.06 -8.63 2.62
C ALA A 104 13.23 -8.28 1.12
N VAL A 105 12.18 -7.82 0.43
CA VAL A 105 12.27 -7.32 -0.95
C VAL A 105 13.16 -6.08 -1.01
N TYR A 106 13.01 -5.16 -0.06
CA TYR A 106 13.86 -3.99 0.03
C TYR A 106 15.35 -4.37 0.13
N TYR A 107 15.71 -5.24 1.07
CA TYR A 107 17.09 -5.68 1.23
C TYR A 107 17.62 -6.51 0.05
N LEU A 108 16.76 -7.31 -0.57
CA LEU A 108 17.06 -8.06 -1.79
C LEU A 108 17.49 -7.09 -2.90
N ILE A 109 16.70 -6.04 -3.14
CA ILE A 109 16.97 -5.05 -4.19
C ILE A 109 18.20 -4.21 -3.86
N VAL A 110 18.36 -3.75 -2.61
CA VAL A 110 19.52 -2.95 -2.18
C VAL A 110 20.83 -3.69 -2.41
N ASN A 111 20.87 -4.99 -2.13
CA ASN A 111 22.07 -5.82 -2.26
C ASN A 111 22.25 -6.43 -3.66
N SER A 112 21.28 -6.25 -4.55
CA SER A 112 21.34 -6.66 -5.96
C SER A 112 21.96 -5.59 -6.86
N ASN A 113 22.59 -6.01 -7.95
CA ASN A 113 23.07 -5.11 -8.99
C ASN A 113 22.06 -5.06 -10.15
N LEU A 114 21.08 -4.16 -10.07
CA LEU A 114 20.09 -3.96 -11.13
C LEU A 114 20.54 -2.85 -12.09
N SER A 115 20.50 -3.14 -13.39
CA SER A 115 20.75 -2.14 -14.42
C SER A 115 19.54 -1.20 -14.56
N PRO A 116 19.71 0.04 -15.07
CA PRO A 116 18.60 0.95 -15.33
C PRO A 116 17.53 0.34 -16.25
N ASN A 117 17.94 -0.52 -17.19
CA ASN A 117 17.04 -1.24 -18.08
C ASN A 117 16.18 -2.27 -17.34
N HIS A 118 16.77 -3.02 -16.40
CA HIS A 118 15.99 -3.93 -15.53
C HIS A 118 14.95 -3.15 -14.75
N ILE A 119 15.36 -2.05 -14.13
CA ILE A 119 14.48 -1.21 -13.33
C ILE A 119 13.32 -0.66 -14.17
N ARG A 120 13.62 -0.12 -15.36
CA ARG A 120 12.59 0.33 -16.31
C ARG A 120 11.61 -0.78 -16.67
N ARG A 121 12.09 -2.00 -16.94
CA ARG A 121 11.23 -3.15 -17.25
C ARG A 121 10.33 -3.53 -16.08
N LEU A 122 10.82 -3.50 -14.84
CA LEU A 122 9.99 -3.76 -13.65
C LEU A 122 8.86 -2.74 -13.53
N ILE A 123 9.14 -1.44 -13.69
CA ILE A 123 8.11 -0.39 -13.62
C ILE A 123 7.10 -0.52 -14.76
N LEU A 124 7.57 -0.77 -15.99
CA LEU A 124 6.68 -0.98 -17.13
C LEU A 124 5.79 -2.21 -16.94
N LEU A 125 6.32 -3.29 -16.38
CA LEU A 125 5.55 -4.50 -16.07
C LEU A 125 4.42 -4.19 -15.07
N VAL A 126 4.68 -3.43 -14.01
CA VAL A 126 3.65 -3.00 -13.05
C VAL A 126 2.54 -2.21 -13.75
N ILE A 127 2.91 -1.29 -14.64
CA ILE A 127 1.95 -0.48 -15.42
C ILE A 127 1.14 -1.35 -16.39
N VAL A 128 1.78 -2.28 -17.11
CA VAL A 128 1.09 -3.17 -18.06
C VAL A 128 0.07 -4.05 -17.34
N ILE A 129 0.45 -4.64 -16.20
CA ILE A 129 -0.49 -5.41 -15.36
C ILE A 129 -1.63 -4.52 -14.89
N ALA A 130 -1.36 -3.29 -14.45
CA ALA A 130 -2.40 -2.37 -14.01
C ALA A 130 -3.40 -2.01 -15.12
N ILE A 131 -2.93 -1.83 -16.37
CA ILE A 131 -3.81 -1.60 -17.52
C ILE A 131 -4.68 -2.84 -17.76
N GLY A 132 -4.11 -4.04 -17.76
CA GLY A 132 -4.86 -5.29 -17.93
C GLY A 132 -5.92 -5.49 -16.83
N GLU A 133 -5.54 -5.26 -15.58
CA GLU A 133 -6.44 -5.33 -14.43
C GLU A 133 -7.55 -4.28 -14.49
N SER A 134 -7.25 -3.08 -14.97
CA SER A 134 -8.26 -2.02 -15.13
C SER A 134 -9.26 -2.34 -16.24
N LEU A 135 -8.82 -2.93 -17.35
CA LEU A 135 -9.72 -3.45 -18.39
C LEU A 135 -10.59 -4.58 -17.83
N LEU A 136 -10.01 -5.46 -17.02
CA LEU A 136 -10.76 -6.52 -16.34
C LEU A 136 -11.80 -5.94 -15.36
N ALA A 137 -11.48 -4.87 -14.63
CA ALA A 137 -12.45 -4.14 -13.81
C ALA A 137 -13.60 -3.59 -14.66
N CYS A 138 -13.33 -3.02 -15.83
CA CYS A 138 -14.41 -2.60 -16.73
C CYS A 138 -15.35 -3.76 -17.08
N ILE A 139 -14.79 -4.92 -17.43
CA ILE A 139 -15.58 -6.11 -17.74
C ILE A 139 -16.40 -6.55 -16.51
N GLN A 140 -15.77 -6.68 -15.34
CA GLN A 140 -16.44 -7.09 -14.10
C GLN A 140 -17.53 -6.12 -13.67
N HIS A 141 -17.35 -4.81 -13.90
CA HIS A 141 -18.33 -3.79 -13.57
C HIS A 141 -19.62 -3.95 -14.38
N PHE A 142 -19.49 -4.14 -15.71
CA PHE A 142 -20.67 -4.22 -16.60
C PHE A 142 -21.33 -5.61 -16.64
N TYR A 143 -20.54 -6.68 -16.58
CA TYR A 143 -21.05 -8.06 -16.63
C TYR A 143 -21.32 -8.66 -15.25
N GLY A 144 -20.95 -7.96 -14.18
CA GLY A 144 -21.01 -8.47 -12.81
C GLY A 144 -19.86 -9.43 -12.49
N ILE A 145 -19.74 -9.74 -11.20
CA ILE A 145 -18.73 -10.67 -10.67
C ILE A 145 -19.39 -12.03 -10.50
N SER A 146 -19.05 -12.97 -11.39
CA SER A 146 -19.44 -14.37 -11.24
C SER A 146 -18.58 -15.11 -10.21
N ASN A 147 -19.03 -16.30 -9.80
CA ASN A 147 -18.28 -17.20 -8.91
C ASN A 147 -16.88 -17.55 -9.44
N PHE A 148 -16.60 -17.33 -10.73
CA PHE A 148 -15.27 -17.51 -11.31
C PHE A 148 -14.23 -16.61 -10.63
N TRP A 149 -14.55 -15.34 -10.37
CA TRP A 149 -13.64 -14.31 -9.86
C TRP A 149 -13.49 -14.28 -8.34
N LEU A 150 -14.49 -14.79 -7.62
CA LEU A 150 -14.51 -14.80 -6.15
C LEU A 150 -13.43 -15.75 -5.61
N PRO A 151 -12.75 -15.44 -4.49
CA PRO A 151 -11.76 -16.32 -3.90
C PRO A 151 -12.40 -17.62 -3.38
N ARG A 152 -11.58 -18.64 -3.12
CA ARG A 152 -12.01 -19.90 -2.50
C ARG A 152 -12.54 -19.62 -1.07
N THR A 153 -13.66 -20.24 -0.72
CA THR A 153 -14.14 -20.33 0.67
C THR A 153 -13.22 -21.26 1.45
N THR A 154 -12.53 -20.75 2.46
CA THR A 154 -11.82 -21.62 3.42
C THR A 154 -12.03 -21.10 4.83
N ASP A 155 -12.45 -21.97 5.73
CA ASP A 155 -12.63 -21.68 7.15
C ASP A 155 -11.46 -22.22 7.98
N LEU A 156 -10.24 -22.09 7.44
CA LEU A 156 -9.09 -22.73 8.07
C LEU A 156 -8.64 -21.98 9.33
N GLU A 157 -8.60 -22.70 10.45
CA GLU A 157 -7.93 -22.28 11.67
C GLU A 157 -6.47 -22.74 11.64
N ILE A 158 -5.53 -21.79 11.76
CA ILE A 158 -4.11 -22.08 11.94
C ILE A 158 -3.72 -21.62 13.34
N ALA A 159 -3.33 -22.56 14.21
CA ALA A 159 -2.88 -22.27 15.57
C ALA A 159 -3.87 -21.42 16.40
N GLY A 160 -5.17 -21.67 16.25
CA GLY A 160 -6.24 -20.92 16.95
C GLY A 160 -6.66 -19.61 16.27
N TYR A 161 -6.08 -19.27 15.12
CA TYR A 161 -6.49 -18.10 14.32
C TYR A 161 -7.32 -18.57 13.11
N SER A 162 -8.62 -18.28 13.12
CA SER A 162 -9.48 -18.43 11.94
C SER A 162 -9.35 -17.20 11.04
N LYS A 163 -9.10 -17.42 9.75
CA LYS A 163 -9.09 -16.34 8.76
C LYS A 163 -10.27 -16.49 7.83
N VAL A 164 -11.43 -15.98 8.26
CA VAL A 164 -12.62 -15.89 7.40
C VAL A 164 -12.35 -14.89 6.27
N PHE A 165 -12.50 -15.32 5.02
CA PHE A 165 -12.40 -14.44 3.87
C PHE A 165 -13.63 -13.53 3.79
N THR A 166 -13.43 -12.24 4.04
CA THR A 166 -14.45 -11.17 4.07
C THR A 166 -15.29 -11.05 2.78
N VAL A 167 -14.78 -11.54 1.65
CA VAL A 167 -15.47 -11.46 0.35
C VAL A 167 -16.74 -12.31 0.32
N LEU A 168 -16.78 -13.39 1.10
CA LEU A 168 -17.86 -14.38 1.09
C LEU A 168 -18.98 -14.05 2.08
N SER A 169 -18.76 -13.10 3.00
CA SER A 169 -19.76 -12.67 3.99
C SER A 169 -20.70 -11.58 3.48
N GLY A 170 -20.87 -11.43 2.16
CA GLY A 170 -21.68 -10.36 1.56
C GLY A 170 -21.13 -8.96 1.83
N ALA A 171 -19.82 -8.83 2.13
CA ALA A 171 -19.20 -7.54 2.42
C ALA A 171 -18.69 -6.81 1.16
N LEU A 172 -18.79 -7.43 -0.02
CA LEU A 172 -18.42 -6.80 -1.28
C LEU A 172 -19.47 -5.75 -1.67
N GLU A 173 -19.00 -4.56 -2.04
CA GLU A 173 -19.84 -3.51 -2.59
C GLU A 173 -20.40 -3.96 -3.95
N LYS A 174 -21.73 -4.00 -4.10
CA LYS A 174 -22.39 -4.42 -5.35
C LYS A 174 -22.04 -3.45 -6.48
N GLY A 175 -21.40 -3.97 -7.52
CA GLY A 175 -20.90 -3.19 -8.66
C GLY A 175 -19.42 -2.80 -8.58
N ALA A 176 -18.77 -2.99 -7.43
CA ALA A 176 -17.33 -2.82 -7.32
C ALA A 176 -16.60 -3.97 -8.01
N SER A 177 -15.47 -3.66 -8.65
CA SER A 177 -14.60 -4.62 -9.32
C SER A 177 -13.45 -5.06 -8.42
N ILE A 178 -13.00 -6.29 -8.61
CA ILE A 178 -11.95 -6.94 -7.80
C ILE A 178 -10.72 -7.35 -8.62
N GLY A 179 -10.82 -7.31 -9.96
CA GLY A 179 -9.77 -7.80 -10.86
C GLY A 179 -9.44 -9.26 -10.56
N THR A 180 -8.15 -9.60 -10.62
CA THR A 180 -7.63 -10.88 -10.11
C THR A 180 -7.18 -10.83 -8.63
N PHE A 181 -7.29 -9.66 -7.98
CA PHE A 181 -6.88 -9.44 -6.59
C PHE A 181 -7.86 -10.01 -5.56
N CYS A 182 -9.03 -10.48 -6.00
CA CYS A 182 -10.15 -10.94 -5.18
C CYS A 182 -10.67 -9.92 -4.14
N HIS A 183 -10.14 -8.70 -4.09
CA HIS A 183 -10.49 -7.65 -3.13
C HIS A 183 -10.31 -6.26 -3.75
N SER A 184 -11.37 -5.45 -3.77
CA SER A 184 -11.40 -4.17 -4.50
C SER A 184 -10.37 -3.16 -4.00
N VAL A 185 -10.22 -3.02 -2.68
CA VAL A 185 -9.21 -2.12 -2.08
C VAL A 185 -7.78 -2.54 -2.43
N ASN A 186 -7.50 -3.84 -2.50
CA ASN A 186 -6.17 -4.35 -2.83
C ASN A 186 -5.79 -4.01 -4.28
N MET A 187 -6.72 -4.24 -5.20
CA MET A 187 -6.61 -3.82 -6.59
C MET A 187 -6.39 -2.30 -6.70
N ALA A 188 -7.23 -1.51 -6.03
CA ALA A 188 -7.14 -0.05 -6.07
C ALA A 188 -5.78 0.47 -5.58
N LEU A 189 -5.21 -0.11 -4.52
CA LEU A 189 -3.88 0.22 -4.01
C LEU A 189 -2.78 -0.09 -5.04
N TYR A 190 -2.89 -1.22 -5.73
CA TYR A 190 -1.97 -1.58 -6.80
C TYR A 190 -2.06 -0.58 -7.98
N LEU A 191 -3.29 -0.27 -8.42
CA LEU A 191 -3.54 0.71 -9.48
C LEU A 191 -3.01 2.11 -9.10
N LEU A 192 -3.12 2.51 -7.82
CA LEU A 192 -2.56 3.76 -7.31
C LEU A 192 -1.04 3.83 -7.50
N ILE A 193 -0.30 2.76 -7.18
CA ILE A 193 1.16 2.72 -7.40
C ILE A 193 1.48 2.82 -8.90
N ALA A 194 0.74 2.09 -9.74
CA ALA A 194 0.95 2.07 -11.17
C ALA A 194 0.69 3.44 -11.83
N ILE A 195 -0.40 4.11 -11.47
CA ILE A 195 -0.75 5.42 -12.03
C ILE A 195 0.22 6.52 -11.57
N ILE A 196 0.67 6.48 -10.31
CA ILE A 196 1.76 7.36 -9.80
C ILE A 196 3.04 7.14 -10.62
N SER A 197 3.39 5.88 -10.89
CA SER A 197 4.58 5.51 -11.64
C SER A 197 4.51 5.96 -13.10
N LEU A 198 3.36 5.76 -13.75
CA LEU A 198 3.10 6.20 -15.12
C LEU A 198 3.16 7.74 -15.23
N LEU A 199 2.48 8.47 -14.33
CA LEU A 199 2.54 9.93 -14.31
C LEU A 199 3.95 10.48 -14.08
N SER A 200 4.66 9.92 -13.10
CA SER A 200 6.04 10.35 -12.79
C SER A 200 6.96 10.15 -13.99
N TYR A 201 6.81 9.02 -14.69
CA TYR A 201 7.55 8.74 -15.92
C TYR A 201 7.22 9.73 -17.03
N MET A 202 5.93 10.02 -17.26
CA MET A 202 5.47 10.98 -18.27
C MET A 202 6.03 12.39 -18.07
N TYR A 203 6.01 12.90 -16.83
CA TYR A 203 6.48 14.26 -16.53
C TYR A 203 8.00 14.41 -16.56
N ASN A 204 8.75 13.32 -16.39
CA ASN A 204 10.22 13.34 -16.42
C ASN A 204 10.83 12.94 -17.78
N SER A 205 10.08 12.27 -18.64
CA SER A 205 10.58 11.86 -19.95
C SER A 205 10.58 13.04 -20.93
N HIS A 206 11.77 13.59 -21.22
CA HIS A 206 11.92 14.75 -22.12
C HIS A 206 11.75 14.42 -23.62
N GLU A 207 11.95 13.16 -24.02
CA GLU A 207 12.10 12.78 -25.45
C GLU A 207 11.08 11.74 -25.95
N LEU A 208 9.88 11.69 -25.37
CA LEU A 208 8.85 10.78 -25.90
C LEU A 208 8.24 11.31 -27.20
N SER A 209 8.22 10.45 -28.22
CA SER A 209 7.46 10.69 -29.45
C SER A 209 5.98 10.93 -29.14
N LYS A 210 5.29 11.70 -30.00
CA LYS A 210 3.86 12.01 -29.85
C LYS A 210 3.02 10.74 -29.64
N ILE A 211 3.28 9.69 -30.43
CA ILE A 211 2.59 8.39 -30.35
C ILE A 211 2.74 7.76 -28.96
N LYS A 212 3.96 7.72 -28.40
CA LYS A 212 4.19 7.15 -27.07
C LYS A 212 3.45 7.94 -25.99
N LYS A 213 3.40 9.27 -26.11
CA LYS A 213 2.62 10.12 -25.18
C LYS A 213 1.12 9.81 -25.27
N THR A 214 0.58 9.62 -26.47
CA THR A 214 -0.83 9.23 -26.66
C THR A 214 -1.15 7.92 -25.95
N PHE A 215 -0.33 6.87 -26.13
CA PHE A 215 -0.54 5.60 -25.44
C PHE A 215 -0.45 5.73 -23.92
N GLN A 216 0.41 6.61 -23.40
CA GLN A 216 0.48 6.85 -21.96
C GLN A 216 -0.78 7.57 -21.43
N TYR A 217 -1.32 8.55 -22.16
CA TYR A 217 -2.61 9.16 -21.79
C TYR A 217 -3.76 8.15 -21.80
N ILE A 218 -3.81 7.28 -22.82
CA ILE A 218 -4.78 6.18 -22.87
C ILE A 218 -4.62 5.27 -21.64
N GLY A 219 -3.38 4.87 -21.32
CA GLY A 219 -3.07 4.06 -20.14
C GLY A 219 -3.50 4.74 -18.82
N LEU A 220 -3.26 6.04 -18.68
CA LEU A 220 -3.74 6.81 -17.52
C LEU A 220 -5.27 6.77 -17.41
N CYS A 221 -5.98 7.02 -18.51
CA CYS A 221 -7.44 7.01 -18.53
C CYS A 221 -7.98 5.63 -18.14
N ILE A 222 -7.41 4.55 -18.71
CA ILE A 222 -7.81 3.17 -18.39
C ILE A 222 -7.58 2.88 -16.90
N ILE A 223 -6.39 3.20 -16.36
CA ILE A 223 -6.09 2.94 -14.95
C ILE A 223 -7.00 3.77 -14.02
N PHE A 224 -7.26 5.04 -14.37
CA PHE A 224 -8.14 5.90 -13.60
C PHE A 224 -9.59 5.38 -13.57
N ILE A 225 -10.11 4.88 -14.71
CA ILE A 225 -11.41 4.21 -14.79
C ILE A 225 -11.41 2.92 -13.95
N GLY A 226 -10.33 2.14 -14.00
CA GLY A 226 -10.16 0.96 -13.13
C GLY A 226 -10.29 1.30 -11.66
N ILE A 227 -9.61 2.37 -11.20
CA ILE A 227 -9.70 2.87 -9.81
C ILE A 227 -11.14 3.27 -9.48
N LEU A 228 -11.84 4.00 -10.38
CA LEU A 228 -13.24 4.36 -10.19
C LEU A 228 -14.13 3.13 -9.96
N PHE A 229 -13.93 2.06 -10.73
CA PHE A 229 -14.72 0.82 -10.62
C PHE A 229 -14.37 -0.04 -9.40
N THR A 230 -13.28 0.21 -8.69
CA THR A 230 -13.02 -0.45 -7.40
C THR A 230 -13.88 0.08 -6.24
N TYR A 231 -14.51 1.23 -6.44
CA TYR A 231 -15.34 1.94 -5.45
C TYR A 231 -14.61 2.38 -4.18
N SER A 232 -13.27 2.22 -4.13
CA SER A 232 -12.47 2.66 -2.99
C SER A 232 -12.29 4.18 -2.95
N ARG A 233 -13.21 4.86 -2.26
CA ARG A 233 -13.28 6.33 -2.15
C ARG A 233 -11.98 6.96 -1.66
N GLY A 234 -11.35 6.38 -0.64
CA GLY A 234 -10.08 6.90 -0.09
C GLY A 234 -8.93 6.85 -1.09
N ILE A 235 -8.87 5.80 -1.91
CA ILE A 235 -7.84 5.64 -2.94
C ILE A 235 -8.13 6.52 -4.14
N PHE A 236 -9.40 6.69 -4.52
CA PHE A 236 -9.80 7.66 -5.53
C PHE A 236 -9.37 9.09 -5.14
N LEU A 237 -9.63 9.51 -3.90
CA LEU A 237 -9.16 10.80 -3.41
C LEU A 237 -7.62 10.92 -3.44
N ALA A 238 -6.89 9.89 -2.99
CA ALA A 238 -5.43 9.87 -3.07
C ALA A 238 -4.93 10.01 -4.52
N THR A 239 -5.64 9.41 -5.49
CA THR A 239 -5.36 9.51 -6.92
C THR A 239 -5.51 10.94 -7.45
N LEU A 240 -6.47 11.72 -6.93
CA LEU A 240 -6.60 13.14 -7.28
C LEU A 240 -5.46 13.98 -6.70
N PHE A 241 -5.07 13.72 -5.44
CA PHE A 241 -3.98 14.45 -4.77
C PHE A 241 -2.58 14.11 -5.30
N MET A 242 -2.39 12.99 -6.00
CA MET A 242 -1.07 12.61 -6.51
C MET A 242 -0.52 13.62 -7.53
N VAL A 243 -1.37 14.22 -8.36
CA VAL A 243 -0.95 15.15 -9.43
C VAL A 243 -0.27 16.40 -8.86
N PRO A 244 -0.89 17.17 -7.93
CA PRO A 244 -0.22 18.32 -7.35
C PRO A 244 1.06 17.92 -6.59
N ILE A 245 1.07 16.78 -5.89
CA ILE A 245 2.27 16.30 -5.17
C ILE A 245 3.42 16.05 -6.16
N ILE A 246 3.18 15.32 -7.26
CA ILE A 246 4.17 15.06 -8.31
C ILE A 246 4.71 16.38 -8.89
N LEU A 247 3.82 17.33 -9.20
CA LEU A 247 4.21 18.62 -9.78
C LEU A 247 5.03 19.49 -8.81
N ILE A 248 4.71 19.45 -7.51
CA ILE A 248 5.48 20.13 -6.44
C ILE A 248 6.87 19.52 -6.34
N LEU A 249 6.97 18.18 -6.26
CA LEU A 249 8.25 17.46 -6.15
C LEU A 249 9.14 17.71 -7.37
N LEU A 250 8.55 17.80 -8.57
CA LEU A 250 9.25 18.14 -9.81
C LEU A 250 9.49 19.64 -10.03
N GLN A 251 9.08 20.49 -9.09
CA GLN A 251 9.22 21.94 -9.15
C GLN A 251 8.57 22.57 -10.41
N LYS A 252 7.53 21.95 -10.97
CA LYS A 252 6.82 22.41 -12.17
C LYS A 252 5.74 23.45 -11.81
N LYS A 253 6.14 24.57 -11.18
CA LYS A 253 5.26 25.62 -10.65
C LYS A 253 4.21 26.13 -11.66
N ARG A 254 4.60 26.35 -12.92
CA ARG A 254 3.68 26.80 -13.99
C ARG A 254 2.59 25.76 -14.30
N THR A 255 2.95 24.49 -14.37
CA THR A 255 1.99 23.40 -14.62
C THR A 255 1.07 23.20 -13.43
N LEU A 256 1.61 23.31 -12.21
CA LEU A 256 0.82 23.26 -10.97
C LEU A 256 -0.23 24.36 -10.93
N LEU A 257 0.13 25.59 -11.29
CA LEU A 257 -0.82 26.71 -11.34
C LEU A 257 -1.95 26.43 -12.34
N LYS A 258 -1.62 25.98 -13.56
CA LYS A 258 -2.62 25.59 -14.57
C LYS A 258 -3.56 24.51 -14.06
N PHE A 259 -3.00 23.45 -13.47
CA PHE A 259 -3.80 22.37 -12.90
C PHE A 259 -4.72 22.86 -11.77
N THR A 260 -4.23 23.75 -10.91
CA THR A 260 -5.00 24.32 -9.79
C THR A 260 -6.16 25.18 -10.32
N ILE A 261 -5.92 26.03 -11.32
CA ILE A 261 -6.95 26.86 -11.95
C ILE A 261 -8.01 25.97 -12.62
N ILE A 262 -7.58 24.98 -13.42
CA ILE A 262 -8.50 24.06 -14.11
C ILE A 262 -9.33 23.26 -13.09
N SER A 263 -8.69 22.75 -12.03
CA SER A 263 -9.38 22.01 -10.96
C SER A 263 -10.37 22.90 -10.23
N PHE A 264 -10.00 24.16 -9.94
CA PHE A 264 -10.90 25.12 -9.29
C PHE A 264 -12.12 25.44 -10.16
N ILE A 265 -11.93 25.67 -11.46
CA ILE A 265 -13.02 25.88 -12.42
C ILE A 265 -13.93 24.64 -12.47
N LEU A 266 -13.35 23.45 -12.57
CA LEU A 266 -14.09 22.20 -12.69
C LEU A 266 -14.86 21.86 -11.40
N ILE A 267 -14.25 22.05 -10.23
CA ILE A 267 -14.92 21.89 -8.93
C ILE A 267 -16.03 22.92 -8.78
N SER A 268 -15.78 24.19 -9.12
CA SER A 268 -16.81 25.24 -9.07
C SER A 268 -17.97 24.91 -9.99
N PHE A 269 -17.70 24.41 -11.19
CA PHE A 269 -18.72 23.97 -12.14
C PHE A 269 -19.54 22.79 -11.59
N ILE A 270 -18.88 21.77 -11.01
CA ILE A 270 -19.57 20.62 -10.38
C ILE A 270 -20.44 21.09 -9.20
N ILE A 271 -19.91 21.97 -8.34
CA ILE A 271 -20.67 22.53 -7.21
C ILE A 271 -21.88 23.31 -7.71
N ASN A 272 -21.72 24.13 -8.76
CA ASN A 272 -22.85 24.87 -9.34
C ASN A 272 -23.89 23.90 -9.92
N ILE A 273 -23.50 22.90 -10.73
CA ILE A 273 -24.42 21.87 -11.21
C ILE A 273 -25.15 21.24 -10.02
N PHE A 274 -24.45 20.91 -8.95
CA PHE A 274 -25.04 20.31 -7.75
C PHE A 274 -26.05 21.24 -7.07
N LEU A 275 -25.72 22.52 -6.91
CA LEU A 275 -26.62 23.52 -6.33
C LEU A 275 -27.85 23.77 -7.20
N PHE A 276 -27.72 23.77 -8.53
CA PHE A 276 -28.83 23.97 -9.46
C PHE A 276 -29.69 22.72 -9.67
N THR A 277 -29.12 21.52 -9.50
CA THR A 277 -29.86 20.24 -9.59
C THR A 277 -30.53 19.82 -8.27
N ASN A 278 -30.34 20.59 -7.19
CA ASN A 278 -30.90 20.32 -5.85
C ASN A 278 -32.42 20.49 -5.72
N GLN A 279 -33.18 20.56 -6.81
CA GLN A 279 -34.60 20.20 -6.77
C GLN A 279 -34.72 18.66 -6.64
N GLY A 280 -34.56 18.16 -5.41
CA GLY A 280 -35.17 16.89 -5.00
C GLY A 280 -34.32 15.61 -5.03
N ILE A 281 -33.00 15.66 -5.17
CA ILE A 281 -32.19 14.43 -5.07
C ILE A 281 -31.86 14.12 -3.61
N GLY A 282 -32.89 13.70 -2.86
CA GLY A 282 -32.71 12.94 -1.63
C GLY A 282 -32.06 11.60 -1.97
N THR A 283 -30.74 11.57 -2.15
CA THR A 283 -30.00 10.31 -2.24
C THR A 283 -30.00 9.66 -0.86
N LYS A 284 -31.09 8.92 -0.58
CA LYS A 284 -31.17 8.03 0.57
C LYS A 284 -29.91 7.17 0.56
N TYR A 285 -29.14 7.18 1.65
CA TYR A 285 -27.90 6.42 1.73
C TYR A 285 -28.20 4.94 1.48
N LYS A 286 -27.58 4.41 0.43
CA LYS A 286 -27.63 2.99 0.11
C LYS A 286 -26.39 2.32 0.68
N ARG A 287 -26.58 1.26 1.47
CA ARG A 287 -25.45 0.38 1.83
C ARG A 287 -25.01 -0.33 0.56
N LEU A 288 -23.79 -0.03 0.10
CA LEU A 288 -23.21 -0.55 -1.14
C LEU A 288 -23.23 -2.09 -1.20
N ASN A 289 -23.16 -2.76 -0.06
CA ASN A 289 -23.18 -4.23 0.02
C ASN A 289 -24.58 -4.83 -0.23
N LYS A 290 -25.63 -4.00 -0.21
CA LYS A 290 -27.03 -4.43 -0.33
C LYS A 290 -27.65 -3.99 -1.66
N GLU A 291 -27.29 -2.81 -2.17
CA GLU A 291 -27.85 -2.24 -3.39
C GLU A 291 -26.75 -1.83 -4.37
N TYR A 292 -26.98 -2.07 -5.65
CA TYR A 292 -26.13 -1.55 -6.72
C TYR A 292 -26.20 -0.02 -6.74
N THR A 293 -25.04 0.61 -6.85
CA THR A 293 -24.90 2.05 -7.06
C THR A 293 -23.96 2.28 -8.22
N ASN A 294 -24.25 3.22 -9.12
CA ASN A 294 -23.31 3.65 -10.16
C ASN A 294 -22.04 4.25 -9.51
N PRO A 295 -20.84 4.12 -10.13
CA PRO A 295 -19.60 4.70 -9.60
C PRO A 295 -19.69 6.20 -9.26
N LEU A 296 -20.41 7.00 -10.07
CA LEU A 296 -20.60 8.42 -9.81
C LEU A 296 -21.49 8.67 -8.59
N ASP A 297 -22.53 7.86 -8.40
CA ASP A 297 -23.38 7.96 -7.21
C ASP A 297 -22.62 7.53 -5.95
N ASN A 298 -21.72 6.55 -6.06
CA ASN A 298 -20.82 6.19 -4.96
C ASN A 298 -19.93 7.37 -4.53
N LEU A 299 -19.44 8.17 -5.47
CA LEU A 299 -18.71 9.40 -5.18
C LEU A 299 -19.60 10.48 -4.59
N ARG A 300 -20.81 10.67 -5.12
CA ARG A 300 -21.80 11.63 -4.58
C ARG A 300 -22.20 11.30 -3.15
N LEU A 301 -22.38 10.01 -2.85
CA LEU A 301 -22.66 9.53 -1.49
C LEU A 301 -21.57 9.91 -0.50
N MET A 302 -20.32 10.12 -0.92
CA MET A 302 -19.26 10.59 -0.01
C MET A 302 -19.49 12.04 0.46
N LEU A 303 -20.20 12.84 -0.33
CA LEU A 303 -20.49 14.24 -0.07
C LEU A 303 -21.86 14.44 0.62
N SER A 304 -22.63 13.38 0.84
CA SER A 304 -23.95 13.49 1.47
C SER A 304 -23.85 13.64 2.99
N SER A 305 -24.79 14.38 3.58
CA SER A 305 -24.90 14.57 5.04
C SER A 305 -25.12 13.23 5.76
N GLU A 306 -25.93 12.33 5.20
CA GLU A 306 -26.21 11.02 5.78
C GLU A 306 -24.94 10.13 5.85
N TYR A 307 -24.02 10.26 4.89
CA TYR A 307 -22.72 9.59 4.96
C TYR A 307 -21.85 10.14 6.08
N VAL A 308 -21.81 11.47 6.25
CA VAL A 308 -21.08 12.10 7.37
C VAL A 308 -21.65 11.63 8.70
N GLU A 309 -22.97 11.55 8.85
CA GLU A 309 -23.61 11.04 10.07
C GLU A 309 -23.32 9.56 10.34
N LYS A 310 -23.35 8.70 9.32
CA LYS A 310 -23.00 7.27 9.50
C LYS A 310 -21.51 7.06 9.75
N THR A 311 -20.64 7.92 9.23
CA THR A 311 -19.21 7.85 9.50
C THR A 311 -18.84 8.35 10.90
N LYS A 312 -19.67 9.23 11.50
CA LYS A 312 -19.54 9.60 12.92
C LYS A 312 -19.58 8.39 13.83
N GLY A 313 -20.31 7.32 13.50
CA GLY A 313 -20.39 6.08 14.29
C GLY A 313 -19.38 4.98 13.93
N SER A 314 -18.44 5.24 13.03
CA SER A 314 -17.40 4.27 12.62
C SER A 314 -16.00 4.85 12.79
N ARG A 315 -15.32 5.24 11.70
CA ARG A 315 -13.92 5.67 11.72
C ARG A 315 -13.69 6.94 12.53
N GLN A 316 -14.60 7.91 12.49
CA GLN A 316 -14.47 9.14 13.27
C GLN A 316 -14.61 8.90 14.77
N TRP A 317 -15.53 8.02 15.16
CA TRP A 317 -15.66 7.60 16.56
C TRP A 317 -14.43 6.83 17.03
N ILE A 318 -13.89 5.92 16.19
CA ILE A 318 -12.63 5.21 16.52
C ILE A 318 -11.50 6.21 16.77
N LEU A 319 -11.34 7.21 15.91
CA LEU A 319 -10.33 8.25 16.11
C LEU A 319 -10.52 9.03 17.42
N LYS A 320 -11.77 9.39 17.74
CA LYS A 320 -12.09 10.20 18.92
C LYS A 320 -12.05 9.41 20.23
N GLU A 321 -12.73 8.27 20.30
CA GLU A 321 -12.92 7.50 21.54
C GLU A 321 -11.82 6.46 21.74
N VAL A 322 -11.56 5.61 20.73
CA VAL A 322 -10.53 4.56 20.84
C VAL A 322 -9.14 5.20 20.85
N GLY A 323 -8.90 6.14 19.93
CA GLY A 323 -7.64 6.86 19.86
C GLY A 323 -7.31 7.62 21.14
N SER A 324 -8.27 8.37 21.70
CA SER A 324 -8.06 9.08 22.98
C SER A 324 -7.86 8.12 24.15
N THR A 325 -8.57 6.99 24.19
CA THR A 325 -8.39 5.98 25.24
C THR A 325 -7.00 5.34 25.18
N ILE A 326 -6.52 4.98 23.97
CA ILE A 326 -5.19 4.39 23.80
C ILE A 326 -4.10 5.41 24.16
N ILE A 327 -4.23 6.66 23.69
CA ILE A 327 -3.29 7.73 24.01
C ILE A 327 -3.31 8.02 25.53
N GLY A 328 -4.50 8.09 26.14
CA GLY A 328 -4.70 8.33 27.56
C GLY A 328 -4.20 7.19 28.45
N SER A 329 -4.17 5.95 27.96
CA SER A 329 -3.57 4.81 28.65
C SER A 329 -2.03 4.82 28.66
N LEU A 330 -1.40 5.75 27.92
CA LEU A 330 0.05 6.01 27.91
C LEU A 330 0.94 4.76 27.72
N THR A 331 0.48 3.76 26.98
CA THR A 331 1.31 2.57 26.70
C THR A 331 2.43 2.92 25.71
N LEU A 332 3.59 3.33 26.23
CA LEU A 332 4.77 3.68 25.42
C LEU A 332 5.18 2.56 24.43
N ILE A 333 5.01 1.30 24.84
CA ILE A 333 5.41 0.09 24.10
C ILE A 333 4.25 -0.67 23.45
N GLY A 334 3.01 -0.17 23.58
CA GLY A 334 1.80 -0.82 23.08
C GLY A 334 1.33 -2.03 23.89
N PHE A 335 0.21 -2.60 23.49
CA PHE A 335 -0.43 -3.73 24.17
C PHE A 335 0.06 -5.11 23.75
N SER A 336 0.58 -5.24 22.51
CA SER A 336 1.28 -6.39 21.93
C SER A 336 1.08 -6.38 20.42
N PRO A 337 2.05 -6.85 19.61
CA PRO A 337 1.82 -7.16 18.19
C PRO A 337 0.81 -8.30 17.95
N ASP A 338 0.49 -9.10 18.97
CA ASP A 338 -0.54 -10.14 18.88
C ASP A 338 -1.95 -9.53 18.94
N GLU A 339 -2.73 -9.72 17.87
CA GLU A 339 -4.08 -9.17 17.69
C GLU A 339 -5.02 -9.54 18.85
N LEU A 340 -5.00 -10.81 19.29
CA LEU A 340 -5.90 -11.29 20.34
C LEU A 340 -5.54 -10.69 21.70
N THR A 341 -4.27 -10.76 22.09
CA THR A 341 -3.78 -10.16 23.35
C THR A 341 -4.03 -8.65 23.37
N ALA A 342 -3.74 -7.95 22.28
CA ALA A 342 -3.97 -6.50 22.18
C ALA A 342 -5.45 -6.17 22.41
N ARG A 343 -6.36 -6.90 21.77
CA ARG A 343 -7.82 -6.71 21.97
C ARG A 343 -8.26 -6.93 23.40
N GLU A 344 -7.83 -8.02 24.02
CA GLU A 344 -8.18 -8.32 25.41
C GLU A 344 -7.70 -7.23 26.37
N LYS A 345 -6.49 -6.71 26.15
CA LYS A 345 -5.93 -5.65 26.99
C LYS A 345 -6.60 -4.30 26.78
N ILE A 346 -6.90 -3.94 25.54
CA ILE A 346 -7.68 -2.73 25.24
C ILE A 346 -9.06 -2.86 25.92
N LEU A 347 -9.75 -4.00 25.79
CA LEU A 347 -11.04 -4.23 26.45
C LEU A 347 -10.98 -4.04 27.97
N LYS A 348 -9.91 -4.51 28.61
CA LYS A 348 -9.69 -4.32 30.06
C LYS A 348 -9.39 -2.86 30.40
N ALA A 349 -8.62 -2.16 29.59
CA ALA A 349 -8.25 -0.75 29.81
C ALA A 349 -9.41 0.23 29.53
N SER A 350 -10.31 -0.13 28.62
CA SER A 350 -11.32 0.74 28.04
C SER A 350 -12.68 0.77 28.77
N GLY A 351 -12.93 -0.10 29.74
CA GLY A 351 -14.23 -0.23 30.41
C GLY A 351 -15.36 -0.73 29.48
N GLY A 352 -16.57 -0.89 30.05
CA GLY A 352 -17.70 -1.58 29.38
C GLY A 352 -18.21 -0.96 28.08
N THR A 353 -18.00 0.33 27.85
CA THR A 353 -18.52 1.10 26.71
C THR A 353 -17.89 0.71 25.36
N LEU A 354 -16.66 0.16 25.38
CA LEU A 354 -15.89 -0.23 24.19
C LEU A 354 -16.06 -1.69 23.75
N ARG A 355 -16.85 -2.48 24.51
CA ARG A 355 -16.99 -3.93 24.33
C ARG A 355 -17.59 -4.35 22.97
N LYS A 356 -18.53 -3.56 22.43
CA LYS A 356 -19.23 -3.86 21.15
C LYS A 356 -18.39 -3.64 19.89
N ILE A 357 -17.30 -2.87 19.96
CA ILE A 357 -16.53 -2.45 18.76
C ILE A 357 -15.17 -3.14 18.70
N ILE A 358 -14.57 -3.46 19.84
CA ILE A 358 -13.35 -4.28 19.87
C ILE A 358 -13.67 -5.73 19.45
N THR A 359 -14.89 -6.20 19.70
CA THR A 359 -15.38 -7.50 19.19
C THR A 359 -15.59 -7.52 17.67
N SER A 360 -15.74 -6.37 16.99
CA SER A 360 -16.04 -6.31 15.55
C SER A 360 -14.83 -6.02 14.65
N LYS A 361 -13.60 -6.06 15.18
CA LYS A 361 -12.35 -5.68 14.49
C LYS A 361 -12.28 -4.23 13.98
N ALA A 362 -13.24 -3.37 14.32
CA ALA A 362 -13.39 -2.08 13.65
C ALA A 362 -12.21 -1.11 13.88
N PHE A 363 -11.49 -1.20 15.02
CA PHE A 363 -10.34 -0.31 15.26
C PHE A 363 -9.20 -0.54 14.24
N GLU A 364 -9.11 -1.73 13.65
CA GLU A 364 -8.12 -2.02 12.60
C GLU A 364 -8.41 -1.25 11.31
N ASP A 365 -9.64 -0.76 11.11
CA ASP A 365 -9.99 0.06 9.94
C ASP A 365 -9.30 1.42 9.94
N VAL A 366 -8.76 1.86 11.08
CA VAL A 366 -7.91 3.05 11.23
C VAL A 366 -6.51 2.60 11.62
N TYR A 367 -5.68 2.30 10.61
CA TYR A 367 -4.47 1.52 10.82
C TYR A 367 -3.40 2.20 11.67
N TRP A 368 -3.33 3.54 11.70
CA TRP A 368 -2.46 4.25 12.65
C TRP A 368 -2.83 3.98 14.11
N ILE A 369 -4.13 3.94 14.42
CA ILE A 369 -4.60 3.59 15.77
C ILE A 369 -4.31 2.12 16.07
N ALA A 370 -4.38 1.23 15.07
CA ALA A 370 -3.97 -0.15 15.23
C ALA A 370 -2.45 -0.28 15.50
N LEU A 371 -1.60 0.46 14.77
CA LEU A 371 -0.15 0.48 15.02
C LEU A 371 0.18 1.02 16.41
N LEU A 372 -0.52 2.07 16.85
CA LEU A 372 -0.38 2.62 18.19
C LEU A 372 -0.79 1.59 19.25
N ALA A 373 -1.90 0.87 19.03
CA ALA A 373 -2.34 -0.21 19.91
C ALA A 373 -1.30 -1.35 19.99
N TYR A 374 -0.73 -1.74 18.85
CA TYR A 374 0.17 -2.89 18.77
C TYR A 374 1.59 -2.58 19.26
N PHE A 375 2.14 -1.42 18.92
CA PHE A 375 3.55 -1.07 19.12
C PHE A 375 3.78 0.18 19.99
N GLY A 376 2.72 0.87 20.40
CA GLY A 376 2.80 2.07 21.23
C GLY A 376 3.35 3.28 20.50
N ILE A 377 3.46 4.39 21.24
CA ILE A 377 3.95 5.67 20.73
C ILE A 377 5.39 5.53 20.20
N ILE A 378 6.24 4.78 20.90
CA ILE A 378 7.64 4.57 20.49
C ILE A 378 7.67 3.80 19.17
N GLY A 379 6.88 2.74 19.04
CA GLY A 379 6.86 1.92 17.83
C GLY A 379 6.33 2.67 16.62
N GLU A 380 5.24 3.42 16.79
CA GLU A 380 4.70 4.28 15.74
C GLU A 380 5.70 5.36 15.32
N THR A 381 6.39 5.99 16.29
CA THR A 381 7.44 6.98 16.01
C THR A 381 8.61 6.37 15.23
N LEU A 382 9.07 5.17 15.61
CA LEU A 382 10.11 4.43 14.87
C LEU A 382 9.65 4.10 13.45
N PHE A 383 8.40 3.69 13.26
CA PHE A 383 7.85 3.41 11.93
C PHE A 383 7.77 4.68 11.06
N ILE A 384 7.30 5.80 11.62
CA ILE A 384 7.33 7.11 10.96
C ILE A 384 8.78 7.51 10.62
N TRP A 385 9.73 7.22 11.50
CA TRP A 385 11.14 7.51 11.26
C TRP A 385 11.72 6.71 10.09
N ILE A 386 11.33 5.44 9.93
CA ILE A 386 11.66 4.62 8.76
C ILE A 386 11.12 5.28 7.49
N LEU A 387 9.84 5.65 7.46
CA LEU A 387 9.22 6.32 6.31
C LEU A 387 9.92 7.66 5.98
N TYR A 388 10.26 8.45 7.00
CA TYR A 388 11.00 9.69 6.84
C TYR A 388 12.40 9.47 6.24
N LYS A 389 13.15 8.48 6.72
CA LYS A 389 14.47 8.13 6.14
C LYS A 389 14.35 7.68 4.69
N LEU A 390 13.34 6.89 4.35
CA LEU A 390 13.06 6.50 2.97
C LEU A 390 12.72 7.71 2.09
N TYR A 391 11.90 8.63 2.58
CA TYR A 391 11.56 9.87 1.87
C TYR A 391 12.79 10.76 1.62
N THR A 392 13.63 10.98 2.63
CA THR A 392 14.85 11.79 2.48
C THR A 392 15.83 11.19 1.48
N CYS A 393 15.98 9.86 1.45
CA CYS A 393 16.80 9.17 0.44
C CYS A 393 16.20 9.33 -0.96
N SER A 394 14.88 9.24 -1.07
CA SER A 394 14.16 9.48 -2.34
C SER A 394 14.34 10.90 -2.86
N ASN A 395 14.19 11.90 -2.00
CA ASN A 395 14.41 13.30 -2.36
C ASN A 395 15.88 13.58 -2.73
N PHE A 396 16.84 12.89 -2.09
CA PHE A 396 18.25 12.95 -2.47
C PHE A 396 18.46 12.43 -3.91
N VAL A 397 17.88 11.26 -4.23
CA VAL A 397 17.96 10.68 -5.59
C VAL A 397 17.28 11.58 -6.61
N LEU A 398 16.09 12.10 -6.30
CA LEU A 398 15.34 13.03 -7.14
C LEU A 398 16.19 14.23 -7.58
N ARG A 399 16.99 14.79 -6.66
CA ARG A 399 17.80 15.99 -6.92
C ARG A 399 19.14 15.72 -7.61
N ARG A 400 19.67 14.49 -7.54
CA ARG A 400 21.04 14.16 -8.00
C ARG A 400 21.11 13.14 -9.12
N ALA A 401 20.06 12.37 -9.36
CA ALA A 401 20.05 11.37 -10.43
C ALA A 401 20.06 12.05 -11.80
N GLN A 402 21.03 11.67 -12.63
CA GLN A 402 21.12 12.15 -14.02
C GLN A 402 20.16 11.41 -14.95
N ASN A 403 19.85 10.14 -14.64
CA ASN A 403 18.97 9.32 -15.47
C ASN A 403 17.51 9.46 -15.04
N TYR A 404 16.67 9.89 -16.01
CA TYR A 404 15.24 10.16 -15.80
C TYR A 404 14.45 8.97 -15.22
N ILE A 405 14.89 7.72 -15.42
CA ILE A 405 14.26 6.53 -14.83
C ILE A 405 14.33 6.58 -13.30
N PHE A 406 15.52 6.89 -12.76
CA PHE A 406 15.70 6.99 -11.31
C PHE A 406 14.99 8.21 -10.74
N THR A 407 15.01 9.34 -11.45
CA THR A 407 14.23 10.53 -11.08
C THR A 407 12.74 10.21 -11.01
N SER A 408 12.21 9.48 -12.00
CA SER A 408 10.80 9.05 -12.03
C SER A 408 10.45 8.16 -10.84
N ILE A 409 11.29 7.18 -10.54
CA ILE A 409 11.07 6.27 -9.41
C ILE A 409 11.15 7.01 -8.07
N ALA A 410 12.09 7.95 -7.94
CA ALA A 410 12.20 8.79 -6.75
C ALA A 410 10.97 9.68 -6.56
N VAL A 411 10.42 10.28 -7.61
CA VAL A 411 9.16 11.02 -7.52
C VAL A 411 8.00 10.10 -7.18
N SER A 412 7.90 8.96 -7.84
CA SER A 412 6.83 8.00 -7.58
C SER A 412 6.83 7.54 -6.14
N PHE A 413 7.99 7.15 -5.62
CA PHE A 413 8.12 6.66 -4.25
C PHE A 413 7.93 7.77 -3.21
N SER A 414 8.43 8.98 -3.47
CA SER A 414 8.18 10.13 -2.58
C SER A 414 6.68 10.46 -2.52
N THR A 415 6.00 10.45 -3.67
CA THR A 415 4.55 10.67 -3.77
C THR A 415 3.81 9.57 -3.02
N LEU A 416 4.22 8.32 -3.19
CA LEU A 416 3.65 7.17 -2.51
C LEU A 416 3.76 7.29 -0.98
N ILE A 417 4.92 7.68 -0.45
CA ILE A 417 5.08 7.91 1.00
C ILE A 417 4.12 9.00 1.49
N ILE A 418 4.08 10.15 0.80
CA ILE A 418 3.22 11.28 1.19
C ILE A 418 1.74 10.87 1.20
N LEU A 419 1.28 10.12 0.20
CA LEU A 419 -0.11 9.65 0.12
C LEU A 419 -0.42 8.51 1.09
N THR A 420 0.56 7.67 1.41
CA THR A 420 0.36 6.52 2.31
C THR A 420 0.02 6.99 3.72
N ILE A 421 0.59 8.10 4.20
CA ILE A 421 0.32 8.64 5.54
C ILE A 421 -1.19 8.90 5.76
N PRO A 422 -1.87 9.78 4.99
CA PRO A 422 -3.30 10.01 5.12
C PRO A 422 -4.13 8.77 4.74
N LEU A 423 -3.71 8.00 3.73
CA LEU A 423 -4.45 6.82 3.29
C LEU A 423 -4.52 5.73 4.37
N THR A 424 -3.51 5.66 5.23
CA THR A 424 -3.43 4.68 6.32
C THR A 424 -4.45 4.96 7.45
N PHE A 425 -5.04 6.16 7.51
CA PHE A 425 -6.22 6.41 8.36
C PHE A 425 -7.51 5.81 7.79
N LEU A 426 -7.54 5.50 6.49
CA LEU A 426 -8.73 5.04 5.78
C LEU A 426 -8.68 3.54 5.47
N VAL A 427 -7.46 3.00 5.30
CA VAL A 427 -7.18 1.67 4.77
C VAL A 427 -5.95 1.07 5.45
N ARG A 428 -5.96 -0.26 5.66
CA ARG A 428 -4.84 -1.06 6.18
C ARG A 428 -3.75 -1.30 5.13
N THR A 429 -3.14 -0.23 4.65
CA THR A 429 -2.21 -0.21 3.50
C THR A 429 -1.14 -1.31 3.57
N PHE A 430 -0.37 -1.38 4.66
CA PHE A 430 0.74 -2.33 4.82
C PHE A 430 0.32 -3.79 5.06
N GLU A 431 -0.96 -4.07 5.34
CA GLU A 431 -1.51 -5.43 5.41
C GLU A 431 -1.83 -6.02 4.04
N PHE A 432 -2.00 -5.20 3.00
CA PHE A 432 -2.26 -5.69 1.64
C PHE A 432 -0.96 -6.13 0.97
N ARG A 433 -0.87 -7.41 0.60
CA ARG A 433 0.38 -8.03 0.12
C ARG A 433 0.95 -7.37 -1.14
N PRO A 434 0.20 -7.20 -2.23
CA PRO A 434 0.71 -6.57 -3.44
C PRO A 434 1.17 -5.12 -3.22
N PHE A 435 0.40 -4.34 -2.45
CA PHE A 435 0.80 -2.98 -2.09
C PHE A 435 2.11 -2.97 -1.30
N CYS A 436 2.20 -3.76 -0.22
CA CYS A 436 3.37 -3.83 0.64
C CYS A 436 4.61 -4.32 -0.14
N PHE A 437 4.46 -5.35 -0.99
CA PHE A 437 5.52 -5.81 -1.88
C PHE A 437 6.03 -4.70 -2.80
N LEU A 438 5.14 -4.00 -3.52
CA LEU A 438 5.53 -2.93 -4.43
C LEU A 438 6.09 -1.71 -3.70
N PHE A 439 5.57 -1.37 -2.53
CA PHE A 439 6.11 -0.30 -1.69
C PHE A 439 7.58 -0.57 -1.36
N TRP A 440 7.90 -1.77 -0.86
CA TRP A 440 9.27 -2.15 -0.51
C TRP A 440 10.17 -2.38 -1.73
N LEU A 441 9.63 -2.83 -2.86
CA LEU A 441 10.33 -2.87 -4.14
C LEU A 441 10.78 -1.46 -4.56
N MET A 442 9.85 -0.49 -4.57
CA MET A 442 10.15 0.90 -4.92
C MET A 442 11.17 1.52 -3.95
N ALA A 443 11.02 1.26 -2.64
CA ALA A 443 11.97 1.67 -1.63
C ALA A 443 13.38 1.13 -1.90
N GLY A 444 13.48 -0.16 -2.27
CA GLY A 444 14.74 -0.80 -2.58
C GLY A 444 15.40 -0.23 -3.83
N LEU A 445 14.61 0.05 -4.88
CA LEU A 445 15.08 0.64 -6.13
C LEU A 445 15.67 2.04 -5.90
N VAL A 446 14.97 2.89 -5.13
CA VAL A 446 15.46 4.21 -4.74
C VAL A 446 16.72 4.11 -3.88
N MET A 447 16.74 3.21 -2.89
CA MET A 447 17.88 3.06 -2.01
C MET A 447 19.14 2.57 -2.74
N ASN A 448 18.99 1.66 -3.70
CA ASN A 448 20.10 1.19 -4.53
C ASN A 448 20.80 2.36 -5.23
N GLU A 449 20.00 3.25 -5.82
CA GLU A 449 20.50 4.45 -6.49
C GLU A 449 21.09 5.48 -5.50
N TYR A 450 20.43 5.69 -4.37
CA TYR A 450 20.93 6.56 -3.30
C TYR A 450 22.35 6.16 -2.87
N LEU A 451 22.58 4.87 -2.63
CA LEU A 451 23.89 4.36 -2.22
C LEU A 451 24.94 4.55 -3.33
N ARG A 452 24.58 4.32 -4.60
CA ARG A 452 25.47 4.56 -5.74
C ARG A 452 25.90 6.03 -5.81
N LEU A 453 24.93 6.95 -5.77
CA LEU A 453 25.19 8.38 -5.82
C LEU A 453 25.99 8.86 -4.60
N ARG A 454 25.78 8.28 -3.41
CA ARG A 454 26.54 8.63 -2.21
C ARG A 454 28.02 8.25 -2.32
N VAL A 455 28.33 7.11 -2.95
CA VAL A 455 29.73 6.71 -3.20
C VAL A 455 30.38 7.64 -4.23
N GLN A 456 29.67 8.00 -5.31
CA GLN A 456 30.18 8.91 -6.35
C GLN A 456 30.40 10.34 -5.85
N ASN A 457 29.59 10.82 -4.89
CA ASN A 457 29.67 12.18 -4.35
C ASN A 457 30.53 12.28 -3.08
N LYS A 458 31.19 11.21 -2.64
CA LYS A 458 32.21 11.38 -1.58
C LYS A 458 33.37 12.17 -2.18
N PRO A 459 33.78 13.31 -1.59
CA PRO A 459 35.00 13.97 -2.01
C PRO A 459 36.16 12.97 -1.93
N LEU A 460 37.07 13.02 -2.90
CA LEU A 460 38.22 12.12 -3.04
C LEU A 460 39.27 12.26 -1.91
N ASP A 461 38.96 13.02 -0.85
CA ASP A 461 39.86 13.47 0.22
C ASP A 461 40.25 12.39 1.25
N LEU A 462 40.26 11.12 0.85
CA LEU A 462 40.85 10.02 1.64
C LEU A 462 41.80 9.16 0.79
N LYS A 463 42.53 9.80 -0.12
CA LYS A 463 43.85 9.32 -0.54
C LYS A 463 44.87 10.32 0.00
N ILE A 464 45.82 9.80 0.78
CA ILE A 464 46.96 10.45 1.46
C ILE A 464 46.72 10.60 2.98
N SER A 465 47.01 9.52 3.71
CA SER A 465 47.87 9.50 4.89
C SER A 465 48.28 8.05 5.15
#